data_AF-A0A6G3Z3A4-F1
#
_entry.id   AF-A0A6G3Z3A4-F1
#
_cell.length_a   1.000
_cell.length_b   1.000
_cell.length_c   1.000
_cell.angle_alpha   90.00
_cell.angle_beta   90.00
_cell.angle_gamma   90.00
#
_symmetry.space_group_name_H-M   'P 1'
#
loop_
_entity.id
_entity.type
_entity.pdbx_description
1 polymer ?
#
loop_
_entity_poly.entity_id
_entity_poly.type
_entity_poly.pdbx_seq_one_letter_code
_entity_poly.pdbx_strand_id
1 'polypeptide(L)'
;MSCEQKSTEIIEIRGVYGNPKPFWDKGIYLNDLGVNAIFVHSGSINHDMVSRAKSEVLMLFAEFATLNGKNYVEKHPEAWAIDEKGEKVQAASWFMGVCPTEPGFRQYRFDQLRD
;
A
#
# COMPACT_ATOMS: atom_id res chain seq x y z
N MET A 1 0.81 45.52 12.08
CA MET A 1 0.87 44.11 12.52
C MET A 1 1.06 43.27 11.28
N SER A 2 2.27 42.76 11.06
CA SER A 2 2.60 41.92 9.90
C SER A 2 2.48 40.46 10.34
N CYS A 3 1.64 39.67 9.67
CA CYS A 3 1.67 38.22 9.81
C CYS A 3 2.88 37.69 9.05
N GLU A 4 3.92 37.26 9.76
CA GLU A 4 4.99 36.45 9.18
C GLU A 4 4.42 35.09 8.78
N GLN A 5 4.43 34.78 7.49
CA GLN A 5 4.18 33.44 6.99
C GLN A 5 5.37 32.56 7.34
N LYS A 6 5.19 31.65 8.30
CA LYS A 6 6.14 30.58 8.60
C LYS A 6 6.43 29.81 7.31
N SER A 7 7.70 29.75 6.91
CA SER A 7 8.15 28.88 5.83
C SER A 7 7.74 27.44 6.12
N THR A 8 7.11 26.79 5.15
CA THR A 8 6.77 25.36 5.25
C THR A 8 8.06 24.56 5.38
N GLU A 9 8.34 24.04 6.59
CA GLU A 9 9.44 23.10 6.78
C GLU A 9 9.13 21.82 6.03
N ILE A 10 10.06 21.39 5.18
CA ILE A 10 9.97 20.12 4.46
C ILE A 10 10.42 19.03 5.45
N ILE A 11 9.47 18.22 5.90
CA ILE A 11 9.79 17.03 6.70
C ILE A 11 10.22 15.92 5.75
N GLU A 12 11.47 15.49 5.85
CA GLU A 12 11.96 14.32 5.11
C GLU A 12 11.30 13.04 5.64
N ILE A 13 10.71 12.24 4.76
CA ILE A 13 10.08 10.97 5.12
C ILE A 13 11.13 9.86 5.06
N ARG A 14 11.41 9.25 6.22
CA ARG A 14 12.32 8.11 6.40
C ARG A 14 11.50 6.93 6.86
N GLY A 15 11.04 6.13 5.90
CA GLY A 15 10.10 5.06 6.17
C GLY A 15 10.64 3.66 5.97
N VAL A 16 9.99 2.71 6.63
CA VAL A 16 10.20 1.27 6.43
C VAL A 16 8.97 0.66 5.76
N TYR A 17 9.19 -0.32 4.88
CA TYR A 17 8.12 -1.07 4.23
C TYR A 17 7.94 -2.44 4.91
N GLY A 18 6.70 -2.77 5.24
CA GLY A 18 6.33 -4.01 5.93
C GLY A 18 5.80 -3.77 7.36
N ASN A 19 5.36 -4.85 8.01
CA ASN A 19 4.72 -4.76 9.32
C ASN A 19 5.77 -4.41 10.42
N PRO A 20 5.61 -3.31 11.16
CA PRO A 20 6.56 -2.87 12.18
C PRO A 20 6.51 -3.69 13.48
N LYS A 21 5.55 -4.61 13.61
CA LYS A 21 5.34 -5.45 14.80
C LYS A 21 6.62 -6.10 15.37
N PRO A 22 7.56 -6.65 14.58
CA PRO A 22 8.78 -7.24 15.13
C PRO A 22 9.68 -6.26 15.91
N PHE A 23 9.62 -4.96 15.60
CA PHE A 23 10.33 -3.92 16.38
C PHE A 23 9.59 -3.61 17.67
N TRP A 24 8.27 -3.42 17.58
CA TRP A 24 7.42 -3.13 18.73
C TRP A 24 7.40 -4.27 19.75
N ASP A 25 7.38 -5.52 19.30
CA ASP A 25 7.44 -6.70 20.17
C ASP A 25 8.75 -6.78 20.97
N LYS A 26 9.82 -6.13 20.49
CA LYS A 26 11.10 -6.00 21.19
C LYS A 26 11.20 -4.72 22.04
N GLY A 27 10.13 -3.93 22.11
CA GLY A 27 10.11 -2.63 22.79
C GLY A 27 10.93 -1.55 22.06
N ILE A 28 11.30 -1.77 20.80
CA ILE A 28 12.06 -0.80 20.00
C ILE A 28 11.08 0.18 19.37
N TYR A 29 11.33 1.47 19.58
CA TYR A 29 10.59 2.54 18.94
C TYR A 29 11.25 2.88 17.60
N LEU A 30 10.46 3.13 16.57
CA LEU A 30 11.01 3.37 15.23
C LEU A 30 11.68 4.73 15.12
N ASN A 31 11.23 5.73 15.89
CA ASN A 31 11.86 7.03 15.98
C ASN A 31 13.29 6.98 16.55
N ASP A 32 13.59 6.04 17.46
CA ASP A 32 14.95 5.79 17.97
C ASP A 32 15.89 5.28 16.86
N LEU A 33 15.34 4.69 15.81
CA LEU A 33 16.06 4.26 14.61
C LEU A 33 16.11 5.34 13.53
N GLY A 34 15.60 6.55 13.82
CA GLY A 34 15.50 7.64 12.85
C GLY A 34 14.41 7.44 11.79
N VAL A 35 13.48 6.51 12.01
CA VAL A 35 12.33 6.24 11.13
C VAL A 35 11.14 7.05 11.60
N ASN A 36 10.48 7.75 10.67
CA ASN A 36 9.30 8.57 10.96
C ASN A 36 8.06 8.15 10.15
N ALA A 37 8.15 7.07 9.37
CA ALA A 37 7.04 6.56 8.58
C ALA A 37 7.03 5.04 8.45
N ILE A 38 5.84 4.47 8.28
CA ILE A 38 5.65 3.05 7.95
C ILE A 38 4.77 2.93 6.71
N PHE A 39 5.15 2.03 5.81
CA PHE A 39 4.40 1.66 4.62
C PHE A 39 3.93 0.22 4.79
N VAL A 40 2.62 0.01 4.92
CA VAL A 40 2.04 -1.30 5.27
C VAL A 40 0.94 -1.68 4.30
N HIS A 41 0.77 -2.98 4.06
CA HIS A 41 -0.38 -3.47 3.29
C HIS A 41 -1.68 -3.05 3.99
N SER A 42 -2.62 -2.45 3.24
CA SER A 42 -3.90 -1.94 3.75
C SER A 42 -4.65 -2.94 4.64
N GLY A 43 -4.75 -4.20 4.21
CA GLY A 43 -5.40 -5.27 4.99
C GLY A 43 -4.69 -5.67 6.30
N SER A 44 -3.50 -5.14 6.59
CA SER A 44 -2.79 -5.36 7.87
C SER A 44 -3.05 -4.25 8.90
N ILE A 45 -3.66 -3.14 8.48
CA ILE A 45 -3.93 -1.99 9.35
C ILE A 45 -5.03 -2.38 10.33
N ASN A 46 -4.78 -2.14 11.61
CA ASN A 46 -5.74 -2.33 12.68
C ASN A 46 -5.62 -1.20 13.71
N HIS A 47 -6.55 -1.16 14.66
CA HIS A 47 -6.60 -0.10 15.68
C HIS A 47 -5.29 -0.02 16.49
N ASP A 48 -4.73 -1.15 16.91
CA ASP A 48 -3.50 -1.19 17.71
C ASP A 48 -2.31 -0.62 16.96
N MET A 49 -2.16 -0.95 15.67
CA MET A 49 -1.13 -0.41 14.80
C MET A 49 -1.26 1.10 14.67
N VAL A 50 -2.47 1.62 14.45
CA VAL A 50 -2.73 3.06 14.32
C VAL A 50 -2.44 3.78 15.64
N SER A 51 -2.90 3.24 16.77
CA SER A 51 -2.65 3.79 18.10
C SER A 51 -1.15 3.82 18.41
N ARG A 52 -0.45 2.73 18.11
CA ARG A 52 1.00 2.63 18.33
C ARG A 52 1.76 3.61 17.44
N ALA A 53 1.47 3.66 16.14
CA ALA A 53 2.09 4.60 15.21
C ALA A 53 1.89 6.06 15.64
N LYS A 54 0.68 6.43 16.09
CA LYS A 54 0.39 7.76 16.62
C LYS A 54 1.20 8.08 17.88
N SER A 55 1.35 7.12 18.79
CA SER A 55 2.14 7.31 20.02
C SER A 55 3.62 7.58 19.74
N GLU A 56 4.12 7.08 18.60
CA GLU A 56 5.50 7.27 18.13
C GLU A 56 5.65 8.46 17.16
N VAL A 57 4.56 9.20 16.88
CA VAL A 57 4.53 10.31 15.90
C VAL A 57 4.95 9.84 14.50
N LEU A 58 4.57 8.61 14.13
CA LEU A 58 4.85 8.03 12.82
C LEU A 58 3.75 8.38 11.81
N MET A 59 4.16 8.63 10.57
CA MET A 59 3.24 8.65 9.43
C MET A 59 2.94 7.21 8.99
N LEU A 60 1.64 6.88 8.86
CA LEU A 60 1.20 5.57 8.38
C LEU A 60 0.69 5.69 6.95
N PHE A 61 1.35 5.00 6.03
CA PHE A 61 0.97 4.89 4.62
C PHE A 61 0.43 3.50 4.32
N ALA A 62 -0.75 3.45 3.70
CA ALA A 62 -1.41 2.21 3.30
C ALA A 62 -1.08 1.88 1.85
N GLU A 63 -0.56 0.69 1.60
CA GLU A 63 -0.43 0.12 0.26
C GLU A 63 -1.73 -0.60 -0.11
N PHE A 64 -2.26 -0.27 -1.28
CA PHE A 64 -3.37 -0.99 -1.89
C PHE A 64 -2.92 -1.55 -3.24
N ALA A 65 -2.73 -2.87 -3.32
CA ALA A 65 -2.22 -3.56 -4.49
C ALA A 65 -3.27 -3.61 -5.63
N THR A 66 -3.37 -2.54 -6.41
CA THR A 66 -4.36 -2.35 -7.47
C THR A 66 -4.28 -3.38 -8.58
N LEU A 67 -3.10 -3.97 -8.82
CA LEU A 67 -2.86 -4.87 -9.94
C LEU A 67 -2.90 -6.36 -9.54
N ASN A 68 -3.22 -6.68 -8.29
CA ASN A 68 -3.33 -8.07 -7.89
C ASN A 68 -4.68 -8.65 -8.35
N GLY A 69 -4.66 -9.34 -9.50
CA GLY A 69 -5.83 -9.87 -10.18
C GLY A 69 -6.05 -11.38 -10.05
N LYS A 70 -5.11 -12.10 -9.40
CA LYS A 70 -5.34 -13.36 -8.68
C LYS A 70 -6.63 -14.13 -9.06
N ASN A 71 -7.54 -13.98 -8.11
CA ASN A 71 -8.81 -14.67 -8.04
C ASN A 71 -9.87 -14.08 -9.00
N TYR A 72 -9.59 -12.94 -9.62
CA TYR A 72 -10.50 -12.27 -10.54
C TYR A 72 -10.42 -12.88 -11.94
N VAL A 73 -9.21 -12.95 -12.53
CA VAL A 73 -9.03 -13.41 -13.92
C VAL A 73 -9.37 -14.89 -14.13
N GLU A 74 -9.37 -15.69 -13.06
CA GLU A 74 -9.82 -17.09 -13.08
C GLU A 74 -11.33 -17.21 -13.38
N LYS A 75 -12.12 -16.21 -12.99
CA LYS A 75 -13.57 -16.13 -13.22
C LYS A 75 -13.93 -15.17 -14.37
N HIS A 76 -13.00 -14.29 -14.72
CA HIS A 76 -13.12 -13.23 -15.72
C HIS A 76 -11.98 -13.33 -16.73
N PRO A 77 -11.98 -14.34 -17.63
CA PRO A 77 -10.91 -14.53 -18.60
C PRO A 77 -10.74 -13.34 -19.56
N GLU A 78 -11.77 -12.52 -19.74
CA GLU A 78 -11.73 -11.24 -20.46
C GLU A 78 -10.75 -10.23 -19.87
N ALA A 79 -10.43 -10.35 -18.57
CA ALA A 79 -9.49 -9.49 -17.87
C ALA A 79 -8.06 -10.04 -17.86
N TRP A 80 -7.80 -11.18 -18.51
CA TRP A 80 -6.46 -11.73 -18.59
C TRP A 80 -5.56 -10.82 -19.45
N ALA A 81 -4.40 -10.43 -18.93
CA ALA A 81 -3.45 -9.63 -19.72
C ALA A 81 -2.91 -10.44 -20.90
N ILE A 82 -2.79 -9.82 -22.07
CA ILE A 82 -2.21 -10.45 -23.26
C ILE A 82 -0.84 -9.87 -23.57
N ASP A 83 0.03 -10.69 -24.18
CA ASP A 83 1.34 -10.27 -24.67
C ASP A 83 1.25 -9.66 -26.08
N GLU A 84 2.40 -9.37 -26.71
CA GLU A 84 2.47 -8.77 -28.04
C GLU A 84 1.92 -9.67 -29.16
N LYS A 85 1.72 -10.96 -28.89
CA LYS A 85 1.17 -11.95 -29.83
C LYS A 85 -0.33 -12.19 -29.59
N GLY A 86 -0.91 -11.55 -28.57
CA GLY A 86 -2.29 -11.78 -28.15
C GLY A 86 -2.46 -13.04 -27.29
N GLU A 87 -1.37 -13.63 -26.80
CA GLU A 87 -1.41 -14.81 -25.93
C GLU A 87 -1.54 -14.39 -24.47
N LYS A 88 -2.17 -15.25 -23.65
CA LYS A 88 -2.33 -14.99 -22.22
C LYS A 88 -0.98 -14.91 -21.53
N VAL A 89 -0.71 -13.80 -20.86
CA VAL A 89 0.49 -13.61 -20.04
C VAL A 89 0.53 -14.68 -18.95
N GLN A 90 1.65 -15.38 -18.83
CA GLN A 90 1.86 -16.34 -17.75
C GLN A 90 2.01 -15.62 -16.42
N ALA A 91 1.53 -16.25 -15.34
CA ALA A 91 1.69 -15.71 -14.00
C ALA A 91 3.19 -15.62 -13.64
N ALA A 92 3.66 -14.41 -13.31
CA ALA A 92 4.98 -14.19 -12.75
C ALA A 92 4.88 -14.28 -11.23
N SER A 93 5.07 -15.48 -10.67
CA SER A 93 5.04 -15.69 -9.21
C SER A 93 3.73 -15.17 -8.58
N TRP A 94 3.83 -14.27 -7.59
CA TRP A 94 2.71 -13.64 -6.87
C TRP A 94 1.98 -12.54 -7.67
N PHE A 95 2.48 -12.18 -8.85
CA PHE A 95 1.86 -11.22 -9.74
C PHE A 95 1.20 -11.97 -10.91
N MET A 96 -0.14 -11.97 -10.95
CA MET A 96 -0.85 -12.46 -12.12
C MET A 96 -1.20 -11.31 -13.05
N GLY A 97 -0.86 -11.49 -14.33
CA GLY A 97 -1.16 -10.54 -15.39
C GLY A 97 -2.67 -10.36 -15.55
N VAL A 98 -3.19 -9.31 -14.92
CA VAL A 98 -4.53 -8.79 -15.15
C VAL A 98 -4.43 -7.53 -15.99
N CYS A 99 -5.36 -7.35 -16.93
CA CYS A 99 -5.45 -6.16 -17.75
C CYS A 99 -5.93 -4.98 -16.87
N PRO A 100 -5.07 -3.98 -16.57
CA PRO A 100 -5.44 -2.89 -15.67
C PRO A 100 -6.52 -1.97 -16.25
N THR A 101 -6.75 -2.06 -17.56
CA THR A 101 -7.74 -1.26 -18.28
C THR A 101 -9.04 -2.01 -18.54
N GLU A 102 -9.16 -3.27 -18.11
CA GLU A 102 -10.44 -3.99 -18.21
C GLU A 102 -11.49 -3.31 -17.29
N PRO A 103 -12.63 -2.85 -17.84
CA PRO A 103 -13.60 -2.06 -17.07
C PRO A 103 -14.12 -2.72 -15.80
N GLY A 104 -14.42 -4.03 -15.86
CA GLY A 104 -14.91 -4.82 -14.73
C GLY A 104 -13.87 -4.92 -13.61
N PHE A 105 -12.62 -5.24 -13.95
CA PHE A 105 -11.53 -5.36 -12.99
C PHE A 105 -11.23 -4.01 -12.34
N ARG A 106 -11.24 -2.93 -13.15
CA ARG A 106 -11.08 -1.58 -12.62
C ARG A 106 -12.16 -1.27 -11.60
N GLN A 107 -13.43 -1.50 -11.94
CA GLN A 107 -14.54 -1.28 -11.01
C GLN A 107 -14.39 -2.13 -9.74
N TYR A 108 -14.11 -3.43 -9.89
CA TYR A 108 -13.87 -4.35 -8.78
C TYR A 108 -12.79 -3.86 -7.82
N ARG A 109 -11.66 -3.33 -8.33
CA ARG A 109 -10.60 -2.76 -7.49
C ARG A 109 -10.99 -1.44 -6.83
N PHE A 110 -11.79 -0.60 -7.49
CA PHE A 110 -12.30 0.63 -6.88
C PHE A 110 -13.30 0.33 -5.76
N ASP A 111 -14.13 -0.70 -5.89
CA ASP A 111 -15.07 -1.11 -4.85
C ASP A 111 -14.29 -1.58 -3.61
N GLN A 112 -13.27 -2.44 -3.80
CA GLN A 112 -12.37 -2.87 -2.73
C GLN A 112 -11.56 -1.76 -2.07
N LEU A 113 -11.36 -0.62 -2.72
CA LEU A 113 -10.68 0.53 -2.13
C LEU A 113 -11.62 1.35 -1.22
N ARG A 114 -12.92 1.31 -1.49
CA ARG A 114 -13.94 2.03 -0.71
C ARG A 114 -14.35 1.27 0.54
N ASP A 115 -14.34 -0.06 0.47
CA ASP A 115 -14.62 -0.97 1.58
C ASP A 115 -13.48 -0.96 2.63
#